data_AF-A0A924BN56-F1
#
_entry.id   AF-A0A924BN56-F1
#
_cell.length_a   1.000
_cell.length_b   1.000
_cell.length_c   1.000
_cell.angle_alpha   90.00
_cell.angle_beta   90.00
_cell.angle_gamma   90.00
#
_symmetry.space_group_name_H-M   'P 1'
#
loop_
_entity.id
_entity.type
_entity.pdbx_description
1 polymer ?
#
loop_
_entity_poly.entity_id
_entity_poly.type
_entity_poly.pdbx_seq_one_letter_code
_entity_poly.pdbx_strand_id
1 'polypeptide(L)'
;MKDARSTLKTVAAKAAGPRARGIVSSSHLVSTRSVELSEFEFGMIVAWNAFSRWAMRCMAAAGCPDLTITDVLVLHHLNHRERNKKLADICFVLNYEDTHVVAYALKKLVAAGLVHAEKVGKEVIYSPTATGEAAVQQYREVRETCLIDNLDADSNADIGEMARLLRTMSGLYDQAARAATSL
;
A
#
# COMPACT_ATOMS: atom_id res chain seq x y z
N MET A 1 34.46 59.72 10.87
CA MET A 1 34.13 58.42 11.48
C MET A 1 32.63 58.22 11.35
N LYS A 2 32.22 57.06 10.84
CA LYS A 2 30.88 56.74 10.34
C LYS A 2 29.85 56.64 11.46
N ASP A 3 28.74 57.37 11.31
CA ASP A 3 27.48 57.11 12.00
C ASP A 3 26.86 55.80 11.49
N ALA A 4 26.62 54.84 12.39
CA ALA A 4 25.95 53.58 12.10
C ALA A 4 24.78 53.38 13.07
N ARG A 5 23.68 54.13 12.87
CA ARG A 5 22.39 53.83 13.49
C ARG A 5 21.77 52.63 12.77
N SER A 6 21.88 51.48 13.42
CA SER A 6 21.16 50.23 13.12
C SER A 6 19.67 50.48 12.93
N THR A 7 19.17 50.29 11.72
CA THR A 7 17.73 50.28 11.39
C THR A 7 17.32 48.83 11.17
N LEU A 8 16.91 48.16 12.24
CA LEU A 8 16.24 46.86 12.19
C LEU A 8 14.86 47.05 11.51
N LYS A 9 14.78 46.80 10.21
CA LYS A 9 13.50 46.61 9.51
C LYS A 9 12.90 45.29 9.99
N THR A 10 11.97 45.40 10.93
CA THR A 10 11.02 44.33 11.27
C THR A 10 10.15 44.09 10.03
N VAL A 11 10.37 42.97 9.35
CA VAL A 11 9.48 42.51 8.28
C VAL A 11 8.24 41.96 8.96
N ALA A 12 7.16 42.73 8.94
CA ALA A 12 5.86 42.32 9.44
C ALA A 12 5.40 41.04 8.71
N ALA A 13 5.18 39.98 9.46
CA ALA A 13 4.57 38.75 8.96
C ALA A 13 3.17 39.09 8.43
N LYS A 14 3.00 38.96 7.12
CA LYS A 14 1.70 39.08 6.45
C LYS A 14 0.80 37.98 7.03
N ALA A 15 -0.24 38.39 7.77
CA ALA A 15 -1.22 37.48 8.34
C ALA A 15 -1.83 36.62 7.22
N ALA A 16 -1.61 35.32 7.30
CA ALA A 16 -2.24 34.35 6.42
C ALA A 16 -3.75 34.38 6.71
N GLY A 17 -4.57 34.56 5.66
CA GLY A 17 -6.02 34.35 5.74
C GLY A 17 -6.33 32.94 6.26
N PRO A 18 -7.58 32.66 6.67
CA PRO A 18 -7.93 31.40 7.30
C PRO A 18 -7.60 30.26 6.33
N ARG A 19 -6.49 29.55 6.57
CA ARG A 19 -6.17 28.31 5.87
C ARG A 19 -7.37 27.41 6.08
N ALA A 20 -8.03 27.02 4.99
CA ALA A 20 -9.07 26.00 5.04
C ALA A 20 -8.52 24.87 5.92
N ARG A 21 -9.25 24.52 6.99
CA ARG A 21 -8.84 23.43 7.87
C ARG A 21 -8.79 22.18 6.98
N GLY A 22 -7.57 21.76 6.64
CA GLY A 22 -7.38 20.62 5.76
C GLY A 22 -8.08 19.39 6.32
N ILE A 23 -8.50 18.48 5.45
CA ILE A 23 -9.15 17.23 5.86
C ILE A 23 -8.07 16.30 6.40
N VAL A 24 -7.86 16.33 7.72
CA VAL A 24 -6.76 15.63 8.40
C VAL A 24 -7.28 14.65 9.45
N SER A 25 -6.62 13.48 9.57
CA SER A 25 -6.94 12.50 10.62
C SER A 25 -6.61 13.00 12.02
N SER A 26 -5.48 13.71 12.14
CA SER A 26 -4.82 14.02 13.41
C SER A 26 -4.33 15.45 13.37
N SER A 27 -5.15 16.39 13.84
CA SER A 27 -4.85 17.83 13.80
C SER A 27 -3.56 18.22 14.53
N HIS A 28 -3.08 17.39 15.46
CA HIS A 28 -1.85 17.60 16.22
C HIS A 28 -0.56 17.23 15.45
N LEU A 29 -0.67 16.49 14.34
CA LEU A 29 0.47 16.13 13.48
C LEU A 29 0.66 17.10 12.30
N VAL A 30 -0.29 18.02 12.10
CA VAL A 30 -0.26 18.95 10.96
C VAL A 30 0.95 19.86 11.08
N SER A 31 1.88 19.72 10.13
CA SER A 31 3.02 20.61 10.06
C SER A 31 2.59 21.98 9.53
N THR A 32 3.07 23.06 10.15
CA THR A 32 2.89 24.41 9.61
C THR A 32 3.52 24.57 8.21
N ARG A 33 4.46 23.68 7.87
CA ARG A 33 5.21 23.63 6.61
C ARG A 33 4.52 22.84 5.49
N SER A 34 3.62 21.93 5.81
CA SER A 34 2.84 21.18 4.81
C SER A 34 1.58 20.61 5.46
N VAL A 35 0.43 21.16 5.08
CA VAL A 35 -0.88 20.65 5.47
C VAL A 35 -1.31 19.54 4.51
N GLU A 36 -0.91 19.69 3.25
CA GLU A 36 -1.19 18.80 2.13
C GLU A 36 -0.65 17.38 2.37
N LEU A 37 0.53 17.25 3.01
CA LEU A 37 1.06 15.95 3.40
C LEU A 37 0.15 15.22 4.40
N SER A 38 -0.39 15.95 5.39
CA SER A 38 -1.31 15.37 6.37
C SER A 38 -2.66 14.98 5.75
N GLU A 39 -3.12 15.73 4.74
CA GLU A 39 -4.31 15.34 3.97
C GLU A 39 -4.04 14.08 3.13
N PHE A 40 -2.87 14.01 2.48
CA PHE A 40 -2.44 12.84 1.72
C PHE A 40 -2.35 11.59 2.59
N GLU A 41 -1.72 11.68 3.76
CA GLU A 41 -1.62 10.58 4.73
C GLU A 41 -2.98 10.09 5.19
N PHE A 42 -3.92 11.01 5.46
CA PHE A 42 -5.28 10.63 5.77
C PHE A 42 -5.98 9.95 4.59
N GLY A 43 -5.80 10.48 3.38
CA GLY A 43 -6.26 9.87 2.14
C GLY A 43 -5.75 8.43 1.97
N MET A 44 -4.45 8.20 2.22
CA MET A 44 -3.85 6.86 2.18
C MET A 44 -4.52 5.89 3.15
N ILE A 45 -4.79 6.31 4.39
CA ILE A 45 -5.43 5.46 5.42
C ILE A 45 -6.83 5.03 4.95
N VAL A 46 -7.65 5.99 4.52
CA VAL A 46 -9.03 5.69 4.09
C VAL A 46 -9.05 4.88 2.81
N ALA A 47 -8.19 5.22 1.83
CA ALA A 47 -8.05 4.48 0.58
C ALA A 47 -7.58 3.05 0.81
N TRP A 48 -6.58 2.82 1.66
CA TRP A 48 -6.09 1.49 2.03
C TRP A 48 -7.20 0.63 2.65
N ASN A 49 -7.97 1.20 3.58
CA ASN A 49 -9.08 0.50 4.21
C ASN A 49 -10.18 0.14 3.19
N ALA A 50 -10.49 1.03 2.25
CA ALA A 50 -11.45 0.77 1.18
C ALA A 50 -10.94 -0.31 0.21
N PHE A 51 -9.69 -0.20 -0.25
CA PHE A 51 -9.04 -1.16 -1.13
C PHE A 51 -8.96 -2.55 -0.49
N SER A 52 -8.58 -2.63 0.78
CA SER A 52 -8.50 -3.91 1.51
C SER A 52 -9.84 -4.61 1.57
N ARG A 53 -10.93 -3.89 1.88
CA ARG A 53 -12.29 -4.44 1.87
C ARG A 53 -12.72 -4.88 0.48
N TRP A 54 -12.41 -4.08 -0.55
CA TRP A 54 -12.71 -4.41 -1.93
C TRP A 54 -12.02 -5.72 -2.36
N ALA A 55 -10.71 -5.83 -2.16
CA ALA A 55 -9.95 -7.02 -2.54
C ALA A 55 -10.44 -8.28 -1.82
N MET A 56 -10.72 -8.20 -0.51
CA MET A 56 -11.30 -9.35 0.23
C MET A 56 -12.69 -9.74 -0.30
N ARG A 57 -13.54 -8.76 -0.65
CA ARG A 57 -14.87 -9.03 -1.22
C ARG A 57 -14.80 -9.65 -2.62
N CYS A 58 -13.86 -9.23 -3.45
CA CYS A 58 -13.61 -9.88 -4.74
C CYS A 58 -13.19 -11.34 -4.56
N MET A 59 -12.31 -11.62 -3.61
CA MET A 59 -11.88 -12.99 -3.32
C MET A 59 -13.01 -13.85 -2.74
N ALA A 60 -13.87 -13.26 -1.89
CA ALA A 60 -15.07 -13.92 -1.41
C ALA A 60 -16.04 -14.26 -2.55
N ALA A 61 -16.27 -13.33 -3.48
CA ALA A 61 -17.05 -13.56 -4.69
C ALA A 61 -16.41 -14.60 -5.63
N ALA A 62 -15.09 -14.75 -5.58
CA ALA A 62 -14.34 -15.79 -6.29
C ALA A 62 -14.39 -17.17 -5.61
N GLY A 63 -15.19 -17.33 -4.55
CA GLY A 63 -15.37 -18.60 -3.84
C GLY A 63 -14.41 -18.84 -2.69
N CYS A 64 -13.64 -17.82 -2.26
CA CYS A 64 -12.67 -17.91 -1.17
C CYS A 64 -12.96 -16.86 -0.07
N PRO A 65 -14.05 -17.01 0.71
CA PRO A 65 -14.55 -15.97 1.63
C PRO A 65 -13.69 -15.72 2.86
N ASP A 66 -12.91 -16.70 3.30
CA ASP A 66 -12.17 -16.62 4.56
C ASP A 66 -10.77 -16.02 4.41
N LEU A 67 -10.43 -15.43 3.25
CA LEU A 67 -9.12 -14.85 3.01
C LEU A 67 -9.03 -13.40 3.53
N THR A 68 -7.95 -13.12 4.27
CA THR A 68 -7.57 -11.77 4.68
C THR A 68 -6.87 -11.03 3.54
N ILE A 69 -6.67 -9.71 3.67
CA ILE A 69 -5.96 -8.93 2.65
C ILE A 69 -4.55 -9.48 2.39
N THR A 70 -3.81 -9.89 3.42
CA THR A 70 -2.48 -10.49 3.26
C THR A 70 -2.56 -11.80 2.46
N ASP A 71 -3.53 -12.67 2.76
CA ASP A 71 -3.73 -13.92 2.02
C ASP A 71 -3.97 -13.64 0.52
N VAL A 72 -4.83 -12.66 0.22
CA VAL A 72 -5.15 -12.25 -1.15
C VAL A 72 -3.93 -11.71 -1.89
N LEU A 73 -3.15 -10.82 -1.27
CA LEU A 73 -1.96 -10.23 -1.89
C LEU A 73 -0.86 -11.28 -2.13
N VAL A 74 -0.64 -12.18 -1.17
CA VAL A 74 0.31 -13.29 -1.32
C VAL A 74 -0.13 -14.23 -2.44
N LEU A 75 -1.41 -14.59 -2.50
CA LEU A 75 -1.94 -15.45 -3.56
C LEU A 75 -1.79 -14.80 -4.95
N HIS A 76 -2.12 -13.52 -5.09
CA HIS A 76 -1.90 -12.78 -6.35
C HIS A 76 -0.43 -12.76 -6.75
N HIS A 77 0.47 -12.52 -5.81
CA HIS A 77 1.91 -12.49 -6.07
C HIS A 77 2.46 -13.87 -6.49
N LEU A 78 1.97 -14.95 -5.87
CA LEU A 78 2.33 -16.32 -6.27
C LEU A 78 1.84 -16.66 -7.68
N ASN A 79 0.66 -16.17 -8.06
CA ASN A 79 0.11 -16.32 -9.41
C ASN A 79 0.74 -15.38 -10.45
N HIS A 80 1.50 -14.37 -10.01
CA HIS A 80 2.21 -13.47 -10.91
C HIS A 80 3.46 -14.15 -11.50
N ARG A 81 3.66 -13.97 -12.81
CA ARG A 81 4.66 -14.62 -13.68
C ARG A 81 6.01 -14.84 -12.98
N GLU A 82 6.17 -16.04 -12.44
CA GLU A 82 7.40 -16.70 -11.95
C GLU A 82 6.90 -17.85 -11.06
N ARG A 83 7.25 -19.08 -11.40
CA ARG A 83 6.93 -20.21 -10.52
C ARG A 83 7.99 -20.27 -9.43
N ASN A 84 7.61 -20.85 -8.29
CA ASN A 84 8.54 -21.25 -7.23
C ASN A 84 9.17 -20.06 -6.47
N LYS A 85 8.40 -19.44 -5.58
CA LYS A 85 8.85 -18.30 -4.76
C LYS A 85 9.17 -18.72 -3.33
N LYS A 86 10.19 -18.12 -2.73
CA LYS A 86 10.53 -18.32 -1.31
C LYS A 86 9.82 -17.29 -0.45
N LEU A 87 9.61 -17.62 0.83
CA LEU A 87 9.03 -16.70 1.82
C LEU A 87 9.75 -15.34 1.85
N ALA A 88 11.10 -15.35 1.86
CA ALA A 88 11.89 -14.11 1.90
C ALA A 88 11.67 -13.22 0.66
N ASP A 89 11.57 -13.81 -0.52
CA ASP A 89 11.33 -13.09 -1.78
C ASP A 89 9.93 -12.45 -1.77
N ILE A 90 8.93 -13.19 -1.26
CA ILE A 90 7.56 -12.68 -1.12
C ILE A 90 7.51 -11.49 -0.17
N CYS A 91 8.15 -11.60 1.01
CA CYS A 91 8.24 -10.50 1.97
C CYS A 91 8.90 -9.26 1.35
N PHE A 92 10.02 -9.47 0.63
CA PHE A 92 10.75 -8.40 -0.02
C PHE A 92 9.91 -7.67 -1.08
N VAL A 93 9.27 -8.40 -2.00
CA VAL A 93 8.50 -7.78 -3.09
C VAL A 93 7.24 -7.09 -2.58
N LEU A 94 6.56 -7.68 -1.59
CA LEU A 94 5.35 -7.09 -1.02
C LEU A 94 5.61 -6.04 0.06
N ASN A 95 6.89 -5.74 0.35
CA ASN A 95 7.32 -4.83 1.41
C ASN A 95 6.73 -5.17 2.80
N TYR A 96 6.70 -6.47 3.14
CA TYR A 96 6.34 -6.94 4.48
C TYR A 96 7.59 -7.11 5.35
N GLU A 97 7.68 -6.37 6.44
CA GLU A 97 8.76 -6.52 7.42
C GLU A 97 8.54 -7.75 8.33
N ASP A 98 7.31 -7.97 8.78
CA ASP A 98 6.98 -9.12 9.62
C ASP A 98 6.82 -10.39 8.79
N THR A 99 7.87 -11.20 8.78
CA THR A 99 7.91 -12.48 8.09
C THR A 99 6.88 -13.49 8.63
N HIS A 100 6.47 -13.39 9.90
CA HIS A 100 5.49 -14.31 10.48
C HIS A 100 4.10 -14.12 9.89
N VAL A 101 3.73 -12.89 9.55
CA VAL A 101 2.45 -12.56 8.90
C VAL A 101 2.34 -13.24 7.54
N VAL A 102 3.39 -13.14 6.72
CA VAL A 102 3.43 -13.80 5.40
C VAL A 102 3.50 -15.34 5.55
N ALA A 103 4.26 -15.85 6.52
CA ALA A 103 4.32 -17.28 6.78
C ALA A 103 2.97 -17.86 7.21
N TYR A 104 2.18 -17.12 8.00
CA TYR A 104 0.84 -17.51 8.38
C TYR A 104 -0.11 -17.53 7.16
N ALA A 105 -0.05 -16.50 6.33
CA ALA A 105 -0.82 -16.45 5.08
C ALA A 105 -0.51 -17.64 4.17
N LEU A 106 0.78 -17.97 3.98
CA LEU A 106 1.19 -19.13 3.18
C LEU A 106 0.67 -20.45 3.75
N LYS A 107 0.78 -20.66 5.07
CA LYS A 107 0.21 -21.86 5.73
C LYS A 107 -1.29 -21.97 5.50
N LYS A 108 -2.00 -20.86 5.60
CA LYS A 108 -3.45 -20.80 5.39
C LYS A 108 -3.83 -21.08 3.93
N LEU A 109 -3.11 -20.51 2.97
CA LEU A 109 -3.31 -20.76 1.54
C LEU A 109 -3.00 -22.21 1.15
N VAL A 110 -2.01 -22.84 1.78
CA VAL A 110 -1.72 -24.27 1.61
C VAL A 110 -2.85 -25.13 2.19
N ALA A 111 -3.33 -24.80 3.39
CA ALA A 111 -4.45 -25.51 4.01
C ALA A 111 -5.76 -25.37 3.20
N ALA A 112 -5.96 -24.23 2.53
CA ALA A 112 -7.07 -23.99 1.62
C ALA A 112 -6.91 -24.67 0.24
N GLY A 113 -5.78 -25.34 -0.02
CA GLY A 113 -5.52 -26.00 -1.30
C GLY A 113 -5.29 -25.04 -2.47
N LEU A 114 -5.03 -23.75 -2.20
CA LEU A 114 -4.77 -22.74 -3.23
C LEU A 114 -3.28 -22.68 -3.61
N VAL A 115 -2.40 -23.02 -2.67
CA VAL A 115 -0.94 -22.97 -2.83
C VAL A 115 -0.33 -24.33 -2.50
N HIS A 116 0.67 -24.72 -3.28
CA HIS A 116 1.53 -25.86 -2.99
C HIS A 116 2.80 -25.38 -2.30
N ALA A 117 3.29 -26.17 -1.33
CA ALA A 117 4.56 -25.93 -0.66
C ALA A 117 5.45 -27.17 -0.84
N GLU A 118 6.64 -26.95 -1.41
CA GLU A 118 7.62 -27.98 -1.66
C GLU A 118 8.90 -27.68 -0.88
N LYS A 119 9.42 -28.69 -0.17
CA LYS A 119 10.71 -28.56 0.52
C LYS A 119 11.84 -28.92 -0.44
N VAL A 120 12.68 -27.94 -0.75
CA VAL A 120 13.85 -28.11 -1.62
C VAL A 120 15.10 -27.85 -0.79
N GLY A 121 15.78 -28.93 -0.39
CA GLY A 121 16.94 -28.85 0.51
C GLY A 121 16.57 -28.26 1.88
N LYS A 122 17.12 -27.08 2.20
CA LYS A 122 16.85 -26.36 3.46
C LYS A 122 15.73 -25.32 3.33
N GLU A 123 15.20 -25.11 2.14
CA GLU A 123 14.23 -24.05 1.86
C GLU A 123 12.85 -24.64 1.53
N VAL A 124 11.82 -23.81 1.67
CA VAL A 124 10.47 -24.11 1.23
C VAL A 124 10.11 -23.16 0.11
N ILE A 125 9.66 -23.75 -1.00
CA ILE A 125 9.25 -23.07 -2.21
C ILE A 125 7.74 -23.16 -2.31
N TYR A 126 7.10 -22.04 -2.69
CA TYR A 126 5.66 -21.95 -2.86
C TYR A 126 5.30 -21.72 -4.32
N SER A 127 4.25 -22.39 -4.77
CA SER A 127 3.70 -22.27 -6.13
C SER A 127 2.17 -22.32 -6.10
N PRO A 128 1.49 -21.64 -7.03
CA PRO A 128 0.04 -21.74 -7.11
C PRO A 128 -0.37 -23.15 -7.56
N THR A 129 -1.49 -23.63 -7.04
CA THR A 129 -2.17 -24.83 -7.55
C THR A 129 -3.10 -24.45 -8.71
N ALA A 130 -3.62 -25.43 -9.44
CA ALA A 130 -4.67 -25.18 -10.44
C ALA A 130 -5.91 -24.50 -9.83
N THR A 131 -6.30 -24.86 -8.59
CA THR A 131 -7.39 -24.20 -7.87
C THR A 131 -7.04 -22.76 -7.51
N GLY A 132 -5.80 -22.49 -7.11
CA GLY A 132 -5.31 -21.13 -6.84
C GLY A 132 -5.30 -20.25 -8.08
N GLU A 133 -4.88 -20.79 -9.22
CA GLU A 133 -4.93 -20.10 -10.53
C GLU A 133 -6.38 -19.79 -10.92
N ALA A 134 -7.29 -20.77 -10.78
CA ALA A 134 -8.71 -20.59 -11.05
C ALA A 134 -9.35 -19.52 -10.15
N ALA A 135 -9.03 -19.50 -8.84
CA ALA A 135 -9.54 -18.49 -7.91
C ALA A 135 -9.09 -17.07 -8.31
N VAL A 136 -7.83 -16.90 -8.72
CA VAL A 136 -7.32 -15.59 -9.19
C VAL A 136 -7.96 -15.18 -10.52
N GLN A 137 -8.25 -16.14 -11.41
CA GLN A 137 -8.96 -15.87 -12.65
C GLN A 137 -10.42 -15.44 -12.38
N GLN A 138 -11.12 -16.10 -11.47
CA GLN A 138 -12.47 -15.69 -11.07
C GLN A 138 -12.47 -14.32 -10.38
N TYR A 139 -11.47 -14.05 -9.54
CA TYR A 139 -11.25 -12.71 -8.96
C TYR A 139 -11.13 -11.65 -10.05
N ARG A 140 -10.37 -11.94 -11.11
CA ARG A 140 -10.19 -11.00 -12.24
C ARG A 140 -11.53 -10.71 -12.90
N GLU A 141 -12.36 -11.71 -13.16
CA GLU A 141 -13.69 -11.52 -13.76
C GLU A 141 -14.60 -10.64 -12.90
N VAL A 142 -14.59 -10.85 -11.58
CA VAL A 142 -15.30 -9.98 -10.63
C VAL A 142 -14.78 -8.55 -10.71
N ARG A 143 -13.45 -8.37 -10.78
CA ARG A 143 -12.83 -7.04 -10.90
C ARG A 143 -13.22 -6.35 -12.20
N GLU A 144 -13.20 -7.05 -13.33
CA GLU A 144 -13.60 -6.49 -14.62
C GLU A 144 -15.05 -5.98 -14.54
N THR A 145 -15.97 -6.86 -14.16
CA THR A 145 -17.41 -6.58 -14.12
C THR A 145 -17.79 -5.47 -13.13
N CYS A 146 -17.24 -5.52 -11.91
CA CYS A 146 -17.70 -4.67 -10.82
C CYS A 146 -16.94 -3.35 -10.69
N LEU A 147 -15.71 -3.26 -11.22
CA LEU A 147 -14.87 -2.05 -11.10
C LEU A 147 -14.45 -1.49 -12.46
N ILE A 148 -13.93 -2.31 -13.36
CA ILE A 148 -13.35 -1.81 -14.61
C ILE A 148 -14.42 -1.37 -15.60
N ASP A 149 -15.50 -2.12 -15.75
CA ASP A 149 -16.63 -1.75 -16.62
C ASP A 149 -17.30 -0.42 -16.20
N ASN A 150 -17.10 -0.01 -14.95
CA ASN A 150 -17.64 1.23 -14.38
C ASN A 150 -16.59 2.34 -14.25
N LEU A 151 -15.35 2.09 -14.66
CA LEU A 151 -14.26 3.06 -14.55
C LEU A 151 -14.26 3.97 -15.78
N ASP A 152 -14.26 5.28 -15.54
CA ASP A 152 -14.08 6.26 -16.60
C ASP A 152 -12.66 6.16 -17.19
N ALA A 153 -12.57 5.93 -18.50
CA ALA A 153 -11.31 5.76 -19.20
C ALA A 153 -10.42 7.00 -19.13
N ASP A 154 -11.02 8.20 -19.03
CA ASP A 154 -10.30 9.47 -18.94
C ASP A 154 -9.56 9.61 -17.60
N SER A 155 -9.97 8.86 -16.56
CA SER A 155 -9.31 8.85 -15.25
C SER A 155 -7.96 8.13 -15.25
N ASN A 156 -7.61 7.37 -16.29
CA ASN A 156 -6.39 6.55 -16.30
C ASN A 156 -5.09 7.38 -16.19
N ALA A 157 -5.07 8.58 -16.76
CA ALA A 157 -3.91 9.47 -16.68
C ALA A 157 -3.63 9.88 -15.22
N ASP A 158 -4.67 10.34 -14.52
CA ASP A 158 -4.61 10.76 -13.12
C ASP A 158 -4.30 9.60 -12.19
N ILE A 159 -4.90 8.42 -12.42
CA ILE A 159 -4.57 7.19 -11.69
C ILE A 159 -3.09 6.85 -11.85
N GLY A 160 -2.55 6.96 -13.07
CA GLY A 160 -1.15 6.72 -13.36
C GLY A 160 -0.21 7.70 -12.65
N GLU A 161 -0.60 8.96 -12.55
CA GLU A 161 0.15 9.98 -11.79
C GLU A 161 0.12 9.73 -10.29
N MET A 162 -1.07 9.46 -9.74
CA MET A 162 -1.23 9.12 -8.33
C MET A 162 -0.42 7.87 -7.96
N ALA A 163 -0.38 6.86 -8.83
CA ALA A 163 0.44 5.67 -8.62
C ALA A 163 1.95 5.98 -8.58
N ARG A 164 2.43 6.96 -9.37
CA ARG A 164 3.83 7.42 -9.29
C ARG A 164 4.09 8.11 -7.96
N LEU A 165 3.20 9.01 -7.54
CA LEU A 165 3.32 9.71 -6.26
C LEU A 165 3.34 8.73 -5.08
N LEU A 166 2.45 7.74 -5.05
CA LEU A 166 2.42 6.71 -4.00
C LEU A 166 3.76 5.95 -3.90
N ARG A 167 4.39 5.61 -5.03
CA ARG A 167 5.73 4.97 -5.02
C ARG A 167 6.81 5.89 -4.46
N THR A 168 6.81 7.16 -4.87
CA THR A 168 7.74 8.16 -4.32
C THR A 168 7.57 8.30 -2.81
N MET A 169 6.32 8.42 -2.35
CA MET A 169 6.01 8.58 -0.92
C MET A 169 6.39 7.34 -0.10
N SER A 170 6.12 6.12 -0.60
CA SER A 170 6.57 4.89 0.05
C SER A 170 8.08 4.90 0.32
N GLY A 171 8.90 5.25 -0.67
CA GLY A 171 10.35 5.31 -0.50
C GLY A 171 10.82 6.41 0.46
N LEU A 172 10.08 7.52 0.58
CA LEU A 172 10.36 8.56 1.57
C LEU A 172 10.01 8.08 2.99
N TYR A 173 8.90 7.37 3.16
CA TYR A 173 8.51 6.79 4.45
C TYR A 173 9.52 5.74 4.92
N ASP A 174 10.00 4.86 4.04
CA ASP A 174 11.02 3.86 4.39
C ASP A 174 12.32 4.53 4.89
N GLN A 175 12.74 5.61 4.23
CA GLN A 175 13.90 6.40 4.66
C GLN A 175 13.67 7.08 6.00
N ALA A 176 12.49 7.70 6.19
CA ALA A 176 12.13 8.36 7.43
C ALA A 176 12.04 7.37 8.61
N ALA A 177 11.48 6.18 8.39
CA ALA A 177 11.39 5.11 9.38
C ALA A 177 12.79 4.64 9.82
N ARG A 178 13.71 4.41 8.88
CA ARG A 178 15.11 4.05 9.19
C ARG A 178 15.81 5.13 10.01
N ALA A 179 15.62 6.40 9.66
CA ALA A 179 16.15 7.52 10.43
C ALA A 179 15.57 7.55 11.85
N ALA A 180 14.27 7.30 11.99
CA ALA A 180 13.61 7.26 13.30
C ALA A 180 14.14 6.13 14.20
N THR A 181 14.44 4.96 13.66
CA THR A 181 15.05 3.83 14.43
C THR A 181 16.45 4.15 14.97
N SER A 182 17.15 5.12 14.38
CA SER A 182 18.49 5.53 14.80
C SER A 182 18.53 6.63 15.87
N LEU A 183 17.37 7.13 16.29
CA LEU A 183 17.21 8.13 17.38
C LEU A 183 17.18 7.46 18.75
#